data_AF-A0A958RIJ8-F1
#
_entry.id   AF-A0A958RIJ8-F1
#
_cell.length_a   1.000
_cell.length_b   1.000
_cell.length_c   1.000
_cell.angle_alpha   90.00
_cell.angle_beta   90.00
_cell.angle_gamma   90.00
#
_symmetry.space_group_name_H-M   'P 1'
#
loop_
_entity.id
_entity.type
_entity.pdbx_description
1 polymer ?
#
loop_
_entity_poly.entity_id
_entity_poly.type
_entity_poly.pdbx_seq_one_letter_code
_entity_poly.pdbx_strand_id
1 'polypeptide(L)'
;TKFTADGDLEAPPGDDDDMAIGAALAIDAGLVSVTPALEVKHLNRNDEQLGKKIHLGVELGLPLVDIRAGFYQGYYTLGAGLSLGLLRVDAATYGVEMGEYPGQLEDRRYVVQLTLELGFDMGFGFLGEGDGGSGRGSVWGGKRLKQRR
;
A
#
# COMPACT_ATOMS: atom_id res chain seq x y z
N THR A 1 -19.37 -12.75 10.07
CA THR A 1 -20.69 -13.41 9.97
C THR A 1 -20.50 -14.88 10.29
N LYS A 2 -21.26 -15.47 11.22
CA LYS A 2 -21.04 -16.84 11.70
C LYS A 2 -21.90 -17.82 10.90
N PHE A 3 -21.28 -18.78 10.21
CA PHE A 3 -22.00 -19.89 9.62
C PHE A 3 -22.39 -20.86 10.73
N THR A 4 -23.68 -21.14 10.88
CA THR A 4 -24.17 -22.23 11.75
C THR A 4 -24.43 -23.44 10.87
N ALA A 5 -23.76 -24.56 11.15
CA ALA A 5 -24.06 -25.83 10.52
C ALA A 5 -25.38 -26.39 11.08
N ASP A 6 -26.18 -27.04 10.23
CA ASP A 6 -27.36 -27.78 10.64
C ASP A 6 -26.96 -29.25 10.85
N GLY A 7 -27.17 -29.79 12.05
CA GLY A 7 -26.82 -31.17 12.43
C GLY A 7 -25.42 -31.37 13.05
N ASP A 8 -24.93 -32.61 13.00
CA ASP A 8 -23.72 -33.13 13.68
C ASP A 8 -22.39 -32.78 12.94
N LEU A 9 -22.42 -31.70 12.16
CA LEU A 9 -21.26 -31.22 11.39
C LEU A 9 -20.68 -30.00 12.09
N GLU A 10 -19.39 -30.07 12.42
CA GLU A 10 -18.67 -28.97 13.06
C GLU A 10 -18.52 -27.80 12.06
N ALA A 11 -19.12 -26.66 12.39
CA ALA A 11 -19.00 -25.46 11.58
C ALA A 11 -17.52 -25.01 11.54
N PRO A 12 -17.02 -24.53 10.39
CA PRO A 12 -15.68 -23.96 10.31
C PRO A 12 -15.49 -22.87 11.37
N PRO A 13 -14.30 -22.77 11.99
CA PRO A 13 -14.02 -21.68 12.92
C PRO A 13 -14.29 -20.34 12.24
N GLY A 14 -14.96 -19.44 12.94
CA GLY A 14 -15.23 -18.10 12.44
C GLY A 14 -13.99 -17.22 12.54
N ASP A 15 -13.79 -16.36 11.55
CA ASP A 15 -12.76 -15.33 11.63
C ASP A 15 -13.20 -14.22 12.58
N ASP A 16 -12.31 -13.84 13.49
CA ASP A 16 -12.52 -12.71 14.39
C ASP A 16 -12.37 -11.39 13.63
N ASP A 17 -13.19 -10.41 13.99
CA ASP A 17 -13.10 -9.05 13.46
C ASP A 17 -11.71 -8.45 13.76
N ASP A 18 -11.14 -7.70 12.81
CA ASP A 18 -9.85 -7.03 12.96
C ASP A 18 -9.98 -5.55 12.56
N MET A 19 -9.39 -4.68 13.38
CA MET A 19 -9.41 -3.25 13.19
C MET A 19 -8.00 -2.70 13.29
N ALA A 20 -7.63 -1.92 12.27
CA ALA A 20 -6.34 -1.25 12.18
C ALA A 20 -6.51 0.27 12.02
N ILE A 21 -5.56 1.02 12.55
CA ILE A 21 -5.46 2.47 12.38
C ILE A 21 -4.02 2.79 11.99
N GLY A 22 -3.84 3.57 10.92
CA GLY A 22 -2.52 3.98 10.44
C GLY A 22 -2.44 5.46 10.11
N ALA A 23 -1.22 5.99 10.17
CA ALA A 23 -0.88 7.34 9.78
C ALA A 23 0.45 7.34 9.00
N ALA A 24 0.55 8.19 7.99
CA ALA A 24 1.77 8.41 7.23
C ALA A 24 1.95 9.90 6.96
N LEU A 25 3.21 10.33 6.88
CA LEU A 25 3.57 11.72 6.56
C LEU A 25 4.50 11.71 5.35
N ALA A 26 4.05 12.24 4.22
CA ALA A 26 4.89 12.39 3.04
C ALA A 26 5.59 13.76 3.04
N ILE A 27 6.91 13.74 2.92
CA ILE A 27 7.76 14.94 2.84
C ILE A 27 8.50 14.90 1.52
N ASP A 28 8.12 15.80 0.60
CA ASP A 28 8.75 15.94 -0.70
C ASP A 28 9.81 17.06 -0.68
N ALA A 29 11.06 16.68 -0.95
CA ALA A 29 12.21 17.58 -1.04
C ALA A 29 12.78 17.60 -2.48
N GLY A 30 11.88 17.69 -3.47
CA GLY A 30 12.23 17.77 -4.88
C GLY A 30 12.64 16.42 -5.48
N LEU A 31 13.94 16.10 -5.45
CA LEU A 31 14.47 14.84 -5.98
C LEU A 31 14.38 13.67 -4.98
N VAL A 32 14.14 13.97 -3.71
CA VAL A 32 14.02 12.97 -2.65
C VAL A 32 12.67 13.13 -1.99
N SER A 33 11.96 12.03 -1.79
CA SER A 33 10.77 11.96 -0.95
C SER A 33 11.04 11.07 0.25
N VAL A 34 10.49 11.44 1.40
CA VAL A 34 10.60 10.65 2.62
C VAL A 34 9.20 10.48 3.21
N THR A 35 8.79 9.23 3.41
CA THR A 35 7.46 8.91 3.93
C THR A 35 7.57 7.96 5.12
N PRO A 36 7.73 8.47 6.35
CA PRO A 36 7.48 7.69 7.55
C PRO A 36 6.00 7.31 7.69
N ALA A 37 5.74 6.09 8.16
CA ALA A 37 4.43 5.53 8.42
C ALA A 37 4.41 4.74 9.73
N LEU A 38 3.28 4.77 10.41
CA LEU A 38 2.99 3.97 11.60
C LEU A 38 1.58 3.43 11.49
N GLU A 39 1.41 2.15 11.78
CA GLU A 39 0.14 1.46 11.82
C GLU A 39 0.04 0.66 13.12
N VAL A 40 -1.16 0.59 13.68
CA VAL A 40 -1.51 -0.28 14.79
C VAL A 40 -2.64 -1.18 14.33
N LYS A 41 -2.44 -2.49 14.38
CA LYS A 41 -3.43 -3.53 14.04
C LYS A 41 -4.01 -4.20 15.27
N HIS A 42 -5.07 -4.98 15.10
CA HIS A 42 -5.71 -5.79 16.15
C HIS A 42 -6.11 -4.97 17.38
N LEU A 43 -6.69 -3.78 17.14
CA LEU A 43 -7.14 -2.89 18.23
C LEU A 43 -8.24 -3.50 19.10
N ASN A 44 -9.04 -4.42 18.56
CA ASN A 44 -10.15 -5.06 19.26
C ASN A 44 -9.76 -6.42 19.89
N ARG A 45 -8.56 -6.95 19.63
CA ARG A 45 -8.09 -8.25 20.14
C ARG A 45 -7.19 -8.07 21.36
N ASN A 46 -7.53 -8.65 22.50
CA ASN A 46 -6.77 -8.48 23.76
C ASN A 46 -5.76 -9.61 24.05
N ASP A 47 -5.79 -10.67 23.26
CA ASP A 47 -4.92 -11.86 23.32
C ASP A 47 -3.57 -11.66 22.62
N GLU A 48 -3.50 -10.77 21.64
CA GLU A 48 -2.25 -10.45 20.95
C GLU A 48 -1.36 -9.46 21.70
N GLN A 49 -0.06 -9.73 21.72
CA GLN A 49 0.93 -8.86 22.35
C GLN A 49 1.16 -7.56 21.57
N LEU A 50 1.40 -6.47 22.29
CA LEU A 50 1.61 -5.13 21.71
C LEU A 50 2.66 -5.08 20.61
N GLY A 51 3.74 -5.87 20.72
CA GLY A 51 4.80 -5.93 19.70
C GLY A 51 4.36 -6.46 18.34
N LYS A 52 3.28 -7.27 18.29
CA LYS A 52 2.68 -7.78 17.05
C LYS A 52 1.72 -6.78 16.40
N LYS A 53 1.25 -5.80 17.19
CA LYS A 53 0.25 -4.82 16.77
C LYS A 53 0.86 -3.60 16.09
N ILE A 54 2.06 -3.19 16.52
CA ILE A 54 2.70 -1.95 16.04
C ILE A 54 3.56 -2.23 14.83
N HIS A 55 3.23 -1.56 13.72
CA HIS A 55 3.94 -1.66 12.45
C HIS A 55 4.49 -0.28 12.14
N LEU A 56 5.76 -0.22 11.77
CA LEU A 56 6.47 1.01 11.47
C LEU A 56 7.11 0.89 10.11
N GLY A 57 7.09 1.96 9.33
CA GLY A 57 7.69 2.00 8.00
C GLY A 57 8.33 3.34 7.73
N VAL A 58 9.35 3.34 6.90
CA VAL A 58 9.88 4.53 6.24
C VAL A 58 10.17 4.18 4.80
N GLU A 59 9.71 5.04 3.91
CA GLU A 59 10.00 4.99 2.49
C GLU A 59 10.86 6.19 2.10
N LEU A 60 11.92 5.91 1.34
CA LEU A 60 12.83 6.89 0.77
C LEU A 60 12.73 6.76 -0.75
N GLY A 61 12.06 7.71 -1.38
CA GLY A 61 11.94 7.77 -2.84
C GLY A 61 13.05 8.62 -3.45
N LEU A 62 13.73 8.08 -4.46
CA LEU A 62 14.67 8.76 -5.33
C LEU A 62 14.16 8.65 -6.78
N PRO A 63 14.67 9.43 -7.76
CA PRO A 63 14.07 9.51 -9.08
C PRO A 63 14.01 8.19 -9.88
N LEU A 64 14.87 7.21 -9.54
CA LEU A 64 14.93 5.90 -10.19
C LEU A 64 14.78 4.74 -9.21
N VAL A 65 14.98 4.99 -7.91
CA VAL A 65 15.10 3.95 -6.88
C VAL A 65 14.24 4.33 -5.69
N ASP A 66 13.48 3.37 -5.18
CA ASP A 66 12.77 3.51 -3.91
C ASP A 66 13.39 2.54 -2.91
N ILE A 67 13.63 3.01 -1.69
CA ILE A 67 14.11 2.16 -0.59
C ILE A 67 13.06 2.19 0.51
N ARG A 68 12.67 1.01 0.99
CA ARG A 68 11.66 0.84 2.03
C ARG A 68 12.29 0.07 3.18
N ALA A 69 12.10 0.55 4.39
CA ALA A 69 12.52 -0.14 5.59
C ALA A 69 11.43 -0.02 6.65
N GLY A 70 11.34 -0.99 7.53
CA GLY A 70 10.31 -0.95 8.56
C GLY A 70 10.44 -2.04 9.60
N PHE A 71 9.48 -2.09 10.49
CA PHE A 71 9.30 -3.13 11.48
C PHE A 71 7.88 -3.68 11.39
N TYR A 72 7.79 -5.00 11.25
CA TYR A 72 6.54 -5.75 11.15
C TYR A 72 6.56 -6.85 12.20
N GLN A 73 5.61 -6.81 13.13
CA GLN A 73 5.44 -7.82 14.19
C GLN A 73 6.70 -8.13 15.01
N GLY A 74 7.57 -7.15 15.23
CA GLY A 74 8.84 -7.31 15.95
C GLY A 74 10.05 -7.65 15.06
N TYR A 75 9.86 -7.91 13.76
CA TYR A 75 10.93 -8.16 12.81
C TYR A 75 11.18 -6.98 11.89
N TYR A 76 12.43 -6.77 11.51
CA TYR A 76 12.77 -5.77 10.51
C TYR A 76 12.27 -6.19 9.12
N THR A 77 11.96 -5.21 8.29
CA THR A 77 11.58 -5.37 6.89
C THR A 77 12.45 -4.47 6.04
N LEU A 78 12.83 -4.94 4.87
CA LEU A 78 13.65 -4.20 3.91
C LEU A 78 13.12 -4.44 2.51
N GLY A 79 13.09 -3.40 1.69
CA GLY A 79 12.71 -3.47 0.30
C GLY A 79 13.41 -2.42 -0.55
N ALA A 80 13.56 -2.73 -1.83
CA ALA A 80 14.10 -1.83 -2.83
C ALA A 80 13.29 -1.97 -4.12
N GLY A 81 12.95 -0.84 -4.73
CA GLY A 81 12.31 -0.75 -6.04
C GLY A 81 13.22 -0.02 -7.01
N LEU A 82 13.27 -0.48 -8.26
CA LEU A 82 13.96 0.17 -9.36
C LEU A 82 12.96 0.41 -10.49
N SER A 83 12.81 1.67 -10.89
CA SER A 83 11.89 2.10 -11.94
C SER A 83 12.66 2.47 -13.21
N LEU A 84 12.47 1.68 -14.27
CA LEU A 84 13.14 1.79 -15.57
C LEU A 84 12.11 2.08 -16.68
N GLY A 85 11.40 3.21 -16.56
CA GLY A 85 10.36 3.61 -17.52
C GLY A 85 9.17 2.65 -17.51
N LEU A 86 9.06 1.80 -18.54
CA LEU A 86 7.96 0.82 -18.68
C LEU A 86 8.13 -0.43 -17.79
N LEU A 87 9.34 -0.65 -17.26
CA LEU A 87 9.65 -1.79 -16.40
C LEU A 87 9.91 -1.30 -14.97
N ARG A 88 9.32 -1.99 -14.00
CA ARG A 88 9.60 -1.78 -12.58
C ARG A 88 9.93 -3.11 -11.92
N VAL A 89 10.97 -3.13 -11.11
CA VAL A 89 11.39 -4.32 -10.35
C VAL A 89 11.40 -3.94 -8.88
N ASP A 90 10.65 -4.65 -8.06
CA ASP A 90 10.63 -4.50 -6.61
C ASP A 90 11.11 -5.80 -5.97
N ALA A 91 11.95 -5.69 -4.94
CA ALA A 91 12.36 -6.80 -4.10
C ALA A 91 12.12 -6.41 -2.64
N ALA A 92 11.56 -7.34 -1.86
CA ALA A 92 11.27 -7.12 -0.45
C ALA A 92 11.56 -8.37 0.37
N THR A 93 11.97 -8.16 1.61
CA THR A 93 12.08 -9.20 2.62
C THR A 93 11.46 -8.74 3.93
N TYR A 94 10.70 -9.62 4.55
CA TYR A 94 10.02 -9.38 5.81
C TYR A 94 9.95 -10.68 6.62
N GLY A 95 10.02 -10.55 7.94
CA GLY A 95 9.84 -11.66 8.87
C GLY A 95 8.41 -11.66 9.37
N VAL A 96 7.79 -12.84 9.48
CA VAL A 96 6.49 -13.04 10.12
C VAL A 96 6.68 -13.87 11.36
N GLU A 97 6.04 -13.47 12.46
CA GLU A 97 6.02 -14.27 13.68
C GLU A 97 5.00 -15.40 13.53
N MET A 98 5.47 -16.65 13.53
CA MET A 98 4.61 -17.83 13.48
C MET A 98 4.31 -18.41 14.87
N GLY A 99 5.01 -17.94 15.91
CA GLY A 99 4.78 -18.34 17.29
C GLY A 99 3.66 -17.54 17.97
N GLU A 100 3.28 -17.97 19.17
CA GLU A 100 2.29 -17.29 20.01
C GLU A 100 2.88 -16.02 20.65
N TYR A 101 4.19 -16.04 20.95
CA TYR A 101 4.95 -14.91 21.49
C TYR A 101 5.81 -14.24 20.41
N PRO A 102 6.02 -12.91 20.45
CA PRO A 102 6.93 -12.22 19.55
C PRO A 102 8.39 -12.65 19.80
N GLY A 103 9.14 -12.88 18.72
CA GLY A 103 10.51 -13.35 18.74
C GLY A 103 10.65 -14.87 18.92
N GLN A 104 9.56 -15.64 18.87
CA GLN A 104 9.59 -17.07 19.18
C GLN A 104 10.00 -17.90 17.95
N LEU A 105 9.32 -17.70 16.83
CA LEU A 105 9.58 -18.42 15.59
C LEU A 105 9.41 -17.50 14.38
N GLU A 106 10.54 -17.09 13.85
CA GLU A 106 10.62 -16.23 12.66
C GLU A 106 10.47 -17.04 11.38
N ASP A 107 9.52 -16.66 10.53
CA ASP A 107 9.47 -17.06 9.12
C ASP A 107 9.88 -15.88 8.22
N ARG A 108 11.09 -15.95 7.66
CA ARG A 108 11.67 -14.91 6.80
C ARG A 108 11.30 -15.16 5.34
N ARG A 109 10.57 -14.22 4.74
CA ARG A 109 10.11 -14.30 3.35
C ARG A 109 10.90 -13.36 2.45
N TYR A 110 11.06 -13.79 1.20
CA TYR A 110 11.68 -13.02 0.13
C TYR A 110 10.70 -12.96 -1.04
N VAL A 111 10.43 -11.76 -1.52
CA VAL A 111 9.49 -11.51 -2.61
C VAL A 111 10.19 -10.65 -3.65
N VAL A 112 10.06 -11.05 -4.91
CA VAL A 112 10.51 -10.25 -6.06
C VAL A 112 9.31 -10.10 -6.98
N GLN A 113 9.03 -8.87 -7.39
CA GLN A 113 7.97 -8.50 -8.28
C GLN A 113 8.54 -7.78 -9.50
N LEU A 114 8.07 -8.18 -10.68
CA LEU A 114 8.36 -7.51 -11.93
C LEU A 114 7.04 -6.98 -12.49
N THR A 115 6.99 -5.68 -12.75
CA THR A 115 5.82 -4.99 -13.28
C THR A 115 6.20 -4.39 -14.64
N LEU A 116 5.42 -4.71 -15.67
CA LEU A 116 5.57 -4.15 -17.01
C LEU A 116 4.30 -3.36 -17.33
N GLU A 117 4.45 -2.06 -17.56
CA GLU A 117 3.33 -1.19 -17.92
C GLU A 117 3.24 -1.08 -19.45
N LEU A 118 2.17 -1.63 -20.04
CA LEU A 118 1.89 -1.59 -21.47
C LEU A 118 0.67 -0.70 -21.72
N GLY A 119 0.90 0.53 -22.18
CA GLY A 119 -0.16 1.41 -22.65
C GLY A 119 -0.46 1.15 -24.13
N PHE A 120 -1.70 0.77 -24.45
CA PHE A 120 -2.22 0.77 -25.81
C PHE A 120 -3.17 1.96 -25.99
N ASP A 121 -2.70 3.02 -26.65
CA ASP A 121 -3.59 4.07 -27.11
C ASP A 121 -4.35 3.58 -28.35
N MET A 122 -5.43 2.83 -28.11
CA MET A 122 -6.40 2.52 -29.16
C MET A 122 -7.26 3.77 -29.36
N GLY A 123 -6.71 4.73 -30.09
CA GLY A 123 -7.48 5.82 -30.66
C GLY A 123 -8.56 5.26 -31.58
N PHE A 124 -9.76 5.01 -31.04
CA PHE A 124 -10.95 4.71 -31.83
C PHE A 124 -11.40 5.98 -32.57
N GLY A 125 -10.66 6.36 -33.62
CA GLY A 125 -11.01 7.43 -34.55
C GLY A 125 -12.16 7.05 -35.51
N PHE A 126 -13.13 6.25 -35.06
CA PHE A 126 -14.22 5.75 -35.91
C PHE A 126 -15.56 6.47 -35.72
N LEU A 127 -15.61 7.57 -34.97
CA LEU A 127 -16.74 8.50 -35.02
C LEU A 127 -16.33 9.70 -35.86
N GLY A 128 -16.51 9.56 -37.18
CA GLY A 128 -16.55 10.69 -38.09
C GLY A 128 -17.79 11.53 -37.79
N GLU A 129 -17.62 12.58 -37.00
CA GLU A 129 -18.51 13.75 -36.97
C GLU A 129 -17.68 14.92 -37.55
N GLY A 130 -18.17 15.51 -38.63
CA GLY A 130 -17.42 16.42 -39.48
C GLY A 130 -17.05 17.76 -38.83
N ASP A 131 -15.99 18.33 -39.39
CA ASP A 131 -15.70 19.76 -39.57
C ASP A 131 -16.11 20.74 -38.44
N GLY A 132 -15.10 21.28 -37.74
CA GLY A 132 -15.30 22.36 -36.79
C GLY A 132 -14.06 22.64 -35.95
N GLY A 133 -13.06 23.29 -36.54
CA GLY A 133 -11.89 23.75 -35.79
C GLY A 133 -12.26 24.78 -34.73
N SER A 134 -11.80 24.59 -33.49
CA SER A 134 -11.36 25.68 -32.61
C SER A 134 -10.81 25.15 -31.27
N GLY A 135 -9.61 25.61 -30.91
CA GLY A 135 -9.32 26.03 -29.54
C GLY A 135 -9.08 24.94 -28.49
N ARG A 136 -7.81 24.60 -28.27
CA ARG A 136 -7.29 24.13 -26.97
C ARG A 136 -7.77 25.07 -25.84
N GLY A 137 -8.69 24.61 -25.00
CA GLY A 137 -9.10 25.27 -23.76
C GLY A 137 -8.84 24.34 -22.55
N SER A 138 -7.82 24.67 -21.77
CA SER A 138 -7.46 24.01 -20.51
C SER A 138 -8.61 24.05 -19.48
N VAL A 139 -9.05 22.90 -18.99
CA VAL A 139 -10.24 22.74 -18.11
C VAL A 139 -9.92 22.89 -16.61
N TRP A 140 -8.68 23.07 -16.19
CA TRP A 140 -8.33 23.11 -14.76
C TRP A 140 -7.60 24.38 -14.32
N GLY A 141 -8.31 25.50 -14.40
CA GLY A 141 -7.83 26.82 -13.95
C GLY A 141 -8.96 27.66 -13.34
N GLY A 142 -9.67 27.14 -12.34
CA GLY A 142 -10.76 27.82 -11.65
C GLY A 142 -10.31 28.54 -10.38
N LYS A 143 -10.32 29.88 -10.42
CA LYS A 143 -9.85 30.80 -9.39
C LYS A 143 -10.65 30.75 -8.07
N ARG A 144 -9.91 30.92 -6.96
CA ARG A 144 -10.37 31.31 -5.62
C ARG A 144 -11.43 32.42 -5.65
N LEU A 145 -12.52 32.24 -4.92
CA LEU A 145 -13.39 33.32 -4.44
C LEU A 145 -13.46 33.27 -2.90
N LYS A 146 -12.89 34.33 -2.31
CA LYS A 146 -12.89 34.64 -0.89
C LYS A 146 -14.09 35.54 -0.65
N GLN A 147 -15.10 35.11 0.10
CA GLN A 147 -16.05 36.04 0.70
C GLN A 147 -16.32 35.69 2.15
N ARG A 148 -16.11 36.72 2.97
CA ARG A 148 -16.24 36.80 4.41
C ARG A 148 -17.69 37.14 4.72
N ARG A 149 -18.30 36.48 5.70
CA ARG A 149 -18.84 37.10 6.92
C ARG A 149 -19.31 36.02 7.87
#